data_AF-A0AAU9RL10-F1
#
_entry.id   AF-A0AAU9RL10-F1
#
_cell.length_a   1.000
_cell.length_b   1.000
_cell.length_c   1.000
_cell.angle_alpha   90.00
_cell.angle_beta   90.00
_cell.angle_gamma   90.00
#
_symmetry.space_group_name_H-M   'P 1'
#
loop_
_entity.id
_entity.type
_entity.pdbx_description
1 polymer ?
#
loop_
_entity_poly.entity_id
_entity_poly.type
_entity_poly.pdbx_seq_one_letter_code
_entity_poly.pdbx_strand_id
1 'polypeptide(L)'
;MGIIGSLKDSLRKILVRAEFDEYLDDKNMHCTARIAEMLDNFSRKLQKSAENNFTEDFLLEEIKVLEEAKGIWLPNFLPRQAFRTMLQRKLDKISHLPLEFMGEVWDYIETVVIIVLKHHSKEYPQLQSSMTRAVKNLVEKMKEKAFDQVTEMIKMEKVTDYTCDEEYMEVWGKLMASQNEFTWVTNDLAITGVMKYPAVPSNLKIEGFGTVEVKHLINYPSSIRDQALI
;
A
#
# COMPACT_ATOMS: atom_id res chain seq x y z
N MET A 1 -31.41 31.96 -7.58
CA MET A 1 -29.93 31.86 -7.43
C MET A 1 -29.30 32.07 -8.80
N GLY A 2 -28.20 32.81 -8.90
CA GLY A 2 -27.45 32.94 -10.16
C GLY A 2 -26.66 31.66 -10.48
N ILE A 3 -26.12 31.56 -11.69
CA ILE A 3 -25.37 30.39 -12.22
C ILE A 3 -24.31 29.88 -11.24
N ILE A 4 -23.54 30.79 -10.64
CA ILE A 4 -22.47 30.45 -9.68
C ILE A 4 -23.05 29.81 -8.40
N GLY A 5 -24.21 30.27 -7.95
CA GLY A 5 -24.91 29.69 -6.80
C GLY A 5 -25.36 28.26 -7.07
N SER A 6 -26.03 28.05 -8.20
CA SER A 6 -26.49 26.72 -8.62
C SER A 6 -25.33 25.74 -8.80
N LEU A 7 -24.25 26.18 -9.46
CA LEU A 7 -23.02 25.39 -9.61
C LEU A 7 -22.44 24.98 -8.25
N LYS A 8 -22.29 25.94 -7.33
CA LYS A 8 -21.75 25.68 -5.99
C LYS A 8 -22.60 24.67 -5.22
N ASP A 9 -23.92 24.84 -5.25
CA ASP A 9 -24.84 23.96 -4.53
C ASP A 9 -24.81 22.54 -5.11
N SER A 10 -24.79 22.42 -6.43
CA SER A 10 -24.69 21.13 -7.14
C SER A 10 -23.40 20.39 -6.79
N LEU A 11 -22.25 21.08 -6.88
CA LEU A 11 -20.96 20.49 -6.49
C LEU A 11 -20.94 20.07 -5.01
N ARG A 12 -21.53 20.86 -4.13
CA ARG A 12 -21.63 20.53 -2.69
C ARG A 12 -22.49 19.30 -2.46
N LYS A 13 -23.60 19.16 -3.18
CA LYS A 13 -24.46 17.98 -3.12
C LYS A 13 -23.70 16.71 -3.50
N ILE A 14 -23.09 16.71 -4.69
CA ILE A 14 -22.48 15.49 -5.24
C ILE A 14 -21.14 15.12 -4.58
N LEU A 15 -20.25 16.09 -4.32
CA LEU A 15 -18.89 15.81 -3.82
C LEU A 15 -18.80 15.77 -2.30
N VAL A 16 -19.63 16.53 -1.58
CA VAL A 16 -19.51 16.70 -0.12
C VAL A 16 -20.62 15.99 0.63
N ARG A 17 -21.86 16.05 0.13
CA ARG A 17 -23.02 15.44 0.79
C ARG A 17 -23.39 14.06 0.27
N ALA A 18 -22.72 13.58 -0.78
CA ALA A 18 -23.02 12.30 -1.42
C ALA A 18 -24.46 12.20 -1.97
N GLU A 19 -25.09 13.34 -2.27
CA GLU A 19 -26.41 13.40 -2.90
C GLU A 19 -26.26 13.19 -4.41
N PHE A 20 -27.10 12.34 -5.01
CA PHE A 20 -27.07 12.00 -6.44
C PHE A 20 -28.41 12.25 -7.15
N ASP A 21 -29.29 13.01 -6.50
CA ASP A 21 -30.64 13.38 -6.97
C ASP A 21 -30.62 14.17 -8.29
N GLU A 22 -29.59 14.98 -8.51
CA GLU A 22 -29.45 15.82 -9.70
C GLU A 22 -29.03 15.05 -10.96
N TYR A 23 -28.35 13.90 -10.80
CA TYR A 23 -27.77 13.12 -11.90
C TYR A 23 -28.09 11.62 -11.75
N LEU A 24 -29.37 11.29 -11.61
CA LEU A 24 -29.83 9.91 -11.36
C LEU A 24 -29.38 8.92 -12.44
N ASP A 25 -29.45 9.32 -13.72
CA ASP A 25 -29.15 8.45 -14.86
C ASP A 25 -27.65 8.34 -15.17
N ASP A 26 -26.84 9.27 -14.67
CA ASP A 26 -25.39 9.28 -14.90
C ASP A 26 -24.65 8.68 -13.71
N LYS A 27 -24.35 7.38 -13.80
CA LYS A 27 -23.58 6.64 -12.79
C LYS A 27 -22.20 7.24 -12.52
N ASN A 28 -21.63 7.99 -13.47
CA ASN A 28 -20.35 8.66 -13.27
C ASN A 28 -20.47 9.86 -12.32
N MET A 29 -21.67 10.38 -12.06
CA MET A 29 -21.92 11.47 -11.11
C MET A 29 -22.16 10.99 -9.68
N HIS A 30 -22.20 9.69 -9.45
CA HIS A 30 -22.34 9.11 -8.12
C HIS A 30 -20.97 9.12 -7.43
N CYS A 31 -20.48 10.31 -7.08
CA CYS A 31 -19.09 10.55 -6.69
C CYS A 31 -18.60 9.66 -5.55
N THR A 32 -19.39 9.49 -4.50
CA THR A 32 -19.02 8.63 -3.37
C THR A 32 -18.80 7.18 -3.79
N ALA A 33 -19.65 6.65 -4.66
CA ALA A 33 -19.49 5.29 -5.16
C ALA A 33 -18.22 5.15 -6.02
N ARG A 34 -17.95 6.11 -6.91
CA ARG A 34 -16.76 6.07 -7.78
C ARG A 34 -15.46 6.22 -6.99
N ILE A 35 -15.43 7.11 -6.00
CA ILE A 35 -14.27 7.26 -5.11
C ILE A 35 -14.07 6.00 -4.26
N ALA A 36 -15.16 5.38 -3.77
CA ALA A 36 -15.07 4.11 -3.06
C ALA A 36 -14.50 2.98 -3.94
N GLU A 37 -14.93 2.87 -5.20
CA GLU A 37 -14.38 1.90 -6.15
C GLU A 37 -12.88 2.12 -6.42
N MET A 38 -12.44 3.40 -6.52
CA MET A 38 -11.02 3.74 -6.63
C MET A 38 -10.24 3.33 -5.37
N LEU A 39 -10.81 3.52 -4.19
CA LEU A 39 -10.22 3.11 -2.92
C LEU A 39 -10.11 1.57 -2.81
N ASP A 40 -11.16 0.85 -3.21
CA ASP A 40 -11.15 -0.62 -3.26
C ASP A 40 -10.11 -1.15 -4.26
N ASN A 41 -9.95 -0.46 -5.39
CA ASN A 41 -8.91 -0.78 -6.36
C ASN A 41 -7.50 -0.52 -5.79
N PHE A 42 -7.31 0.61 -5.12
CA PHE A 42 -6.06 0.93 -4.43
C PHE A 42 -5.73 -0.12 -3.35
N SER A 43 -6.69 -0.50 -2.51
CA SER A 43 -6.51 -1.55 -1.50
C SER A 43 -6.10 -2.89 -2.13
N ARG A 44 -6.74 -3.30 -3.23
CA ARG A 44 -6.38 -4.53 -3.96
C ARG A 44 -4.99 -4.45 -4.59
N LYS A 45 -4.61 -3.30 -5.16
CA LYS A 45 -3.24 -3.07 -5.68
C LYS A 45 -2.21 -3.19 -4.56
N LEU A 46 -2.50 -2.61 -3.39
CA LEU A 46 -1.64 -2.67 -2.21
C LEU A 46 -1.45 -4.11 -1.71
N GLN A 47 -2.53 -4.87 -1.56
CA GLN A 47 -2.48 -6.29 -1.18
C GLN A 47 -1.66 -7.13 -2.16
N LYS A 48 -1.92 -6.99 -3.47
CA LYS A 48 -1.14 -7.69 -4.50
C LYS A 48 0.35 -7.33 -4.49
N SER A 49 0.70 -6.09 -4.16
CA SER A 49 2.09 -5.68 -4.05
C SER A 49 2.83 -6.36 -2.87
N ALA A 50 2.10 -6.70 -1.81
CA ALA A 50 2.61 -7.44 -0.66
C ALA A 50 2.71 -8.95 -0.90
N GLU A 51 1.83 -9.52 -1.74
CA GLU A 51 1.77 -10.96 -2.06
C GLU A 51 2.86 -11.45 -3.03
N ASN A 52 3.69 -10.56 -3.59
CA ASN A 52 4.68 -10.93 -4.60
C ASN A 52 5.84 -11.77 -4.02
N ASN A 53 5.80 -13.07 -4.35
CA ASN A 53 6.91 -14.03 -4.50
C ASN A 53 7.66 -14.47 -3.22
N PHE A 54 6.96 -15.07 -2.26
CA PHE A 54 7.61 -15.85 -1.19
C PHE A 54 8.01 -17.27 -1.60
N THR A 55 7.80 -17.66 -2.86
CA THR A 55 8.00 -19.06 -3.28
C THR A 55 9.45 -19.45 -3.54
N GLU A 56 10.31 -18.56 -4.03
CA GLU A 56 11.72 -18.91 -4.35
C GLU A 56 12.75 -18.08 -3.54
N ASP A 57 12.42 -16.86 -3.12
CA ASP A 57 13.38 -15.93 -2.50
C ASP A 57 13.08 -15.63 -1.01
N PHE A 58 12.30 -16.48 -0.33
CA PHE A 58 11.87 -16.24 1.05
C PHE A 58 13.08 -15.97 1.99
N LEU A 59 13.06 -14.84 2.70
CA LEU A 59 14.11 -14.36 3.62
C LEU A 59 15.50 -14.08 2.99
N LEU A 60 15.70 -14.24 1.68
CA LEU A 60 17.02 -14.00 1.08
C LEU A 60 17.40 -12.52 1.03
N GLU A 61 16.43 -11.62 0.82
CA GLU A 61 16.68 -10.18 0.85
C GLU A 61 17.03 -9.73 2.28
N GLU A 62 16.29 -10.25 3.25
CA GLU A 62 16.42 -10.02 4.68
C GLU A 62 17.80 -10.48 5.18
N ILE A 63 18.20 -11.71 4.82
CA ILE A 63 19.52 -12.27 5.17
C ILE A 63 20.66 -11.46 4.58
N LYS A 64 20.56 -11.03 3.31
CA LYS A 64 21.62 -10.21 2.67
C LYS A 64 21.82 -8.89 3.41
N VAL A 65 20.74 -8.21 3.79
CA VAL A 65 20.82 -6.95 4.56
C VAL A 65 21.47 -7.19 5.92
N LEU A 66 21.15 -8.33 6.56
CA LEU A 66 21.77 -8.72 7.82
C LEU A 66 23.28 -8.95 7.65
N GLU A 67 23.69 -9.79 6.69
CA GLU A 67 25.12 -10.05 6.44
C GLU A 67 25.93 -8.78 6.12
N GLU A 68 25.33 -7.84 5.37
CA GLU A 68 25.95 -6.54 5.04
C GLU A 68 26.10 -5.62 6.25
N ALA A 69 25.17 -5.66 7.20
CA ALA A 69 25.19 -4.80 8.37
C ALA A 69 26.37 -5.07 9.32
N LYS A 70 26.98 -6.27 9.26
CA LYS A 70 28.19 -6.70 10.01
C LYS A 70 28.23 -6.27 11.49
N GLY A 71 27.07 -6.08 12.12
CA GLY A 71 26.94 -5.55 13.47
C GLY A 71 27.31 -6.58 14.55
N ILE A 72 27.37 -6.14 15.81
CA ILE A 72 27.43 -7.08 16.95
C ILE A 72 26.04 -7.71 17.08
N TRP A 73 25.98 -9.01 16.80
CA TRP A 73 24.77 -9.81 16.83
C TRP A 73 24.45 -10.22 18.27
N LEU A 74 23.39 -9.67 18.85
CA LEU A 74 22.78 -10.25 20.03
C LEU A 74 21.73 -11.27 19.58
N PRO A 75 21.66 -12.46 20.22
CA PRO A 75 20.54 -13.38 19.99
C PRO A 75 19.20 -12.64 20.18
N ASN A 76 18.27 -12.83 19.25
CA ASN A 76 16.93 -12.22 19.26
C ASN A 76 16.86 -10.69 19.12
N PHE A 77 17.91 -10.03 18.63
CA PHE A 77 17.88 -8.57 18.42
C PHE A 77 18.25 -8.20 16.98
N LEU A 78 17.28 -7.64 16.25
CA LEU A 78 17.48 -7.13 14.91
C LEU A 78 18.18 -5.75 14.96
N PRO A 79 19.34 -5.56 14.29
CA PRO A 79 19.96 -4.24 14.23
C PRO A 79 19.01 -3.22 13.61
N ARG A 80 18.75 -2.10 14.32
CA ARG A 80 17.82 -1.05 13.87
C ARG A 80 18.09 -0.57 12.44
N GLN A 81 19.35 -0.47 12.03
CA GLN A 81 19.69 -0.06 10.66
C GLN A 81 19.25 -1.10 9.63
N ALA A 82 19.46 -2.39 9.89
CA ALA A 82 19.02 -3.46 9.00
C ALA A 82 17.49 -3.44 8.84
N PHE A 83 16.76 -3.35 9.97
CA PHE A 83 15.30 -3.20 9.98
C PHE A 83 14.85 -2.00 9.14
N ARG A 84 15.43 -0.83 9.40
CA ARG A 84 15.07 0.41 8.69
C ARG A 84 15.33 0.30 7.18
N THR A 85 16.46 -0.27 6.77
CA THR A 85 16.78 -0.49 5.36
C THR A 85 15.75 -1.43 4.71
N MET A 86 15.37 -2.52 5.38
CA MET A 86 14.35 -3.44 4.89
C MET A 86 12.98 -2.76 4.75
N LEU A 87 12.54 -2.05 5.79
CA LEU A 87 11.28 -1.31 5.79
C LEU A 87 11.25 -0.28 4.65
N GLN A 88 12.32 0.50 4.48
CA GLN A 88 12.42 1.48 3.40
C GLN A 88 12.35 0.83 2.02
N ARG A 89 13.03 -0.30 1.79
CA ARG A 89 12.95 -1.03 0.52
C ARG A 89 11.53 -1.52 0.22
N LYS A 90 10.80 -2.04 1.23
CA LYS A 90 9.40 -2.47 1.05
C LYS A 90 8.49 -1.26 0.78
N LEU A 91 8.68 -0.16 1.51
CA LEU A 91 7.95 1.10 1.28
C LEU A 91 8.23 1.70 -0.11
N ASP A 92 9.47 1.65 -0.58
CA ASP A 92 9.86 2.14 -1.91
C ASP A 92 9.09 1.40 -3.01
N LYS A 93 8.95 0.06 -2.89
CA LYS A 93 8.18 -0.76 -3.82
C LYS A 93 6.72 -0.31 -3.94
N ILE A 94 6.10 0.15 -2.86
CA ILE A 94 4.68 0.57 -2.84
C ILE A 94 4.45 2.08 -2.95
N SER A 95 5.50 2.90 -2.83
CA SER A 95 5.41 4.37 -2.73
C SER A 95 4.76 5.06 -3.92
N HIS A 96 4.75 4.44 -5.10
CA HIS A 96 4.09 4.97 -6.28
C HIS A 96 2.55 4.78 -6.25
N LEU A 97 2.04 3.76 -5.55
CA LEU A 97 0.62 3.41 -5.56
C LEU A 97 -0.28 4.52 -4.99
N PRO A 98 0.04 5.17 -3.85
CA PRO A 98 -0.76 6.28 -3.34
C PRO A 98 -0.77 7.50 -4.28
N LEU A 99 0.33 7.72 -5.02
CA LEU A 99 0.44 8.81 -5.99
C LEU A 99 -0.42 8.53 -7.23
N GLU A 100 -0.42 7.30 -7.72
CA GLU A 100 -1.32 6.87 -8.81
C GLU A 100 -2.79 7.02 -8.42
N PHE A 101 -3.16 6.54 -7.23
CA PHE A 101 -4.52 6.70 -6.68
C PHE A 101 -4.93 8.17 -6.61
N MET A 102 -4.03 9.05 -6.15
CA MET A 102 -4.29 10.49 -6.11
C MET A 102 -4.48 11.08 -7.52
N GLY A 103 -3.73 10.60 -8.50
CA GLY A 103 -3.94 10.93 -9.91
C GLY A 103 -5.35 10.56 -10.39
N GLU A 104 -5.75 9.31 -10.19
CA GLU A 104 -7.06 8.76 -10.57
C GLU A 104 -8.22 9.58 -9.96
N VAL A 105 -8.13 9.90 -8.66
CA VAL A 105 -9.16 10.68 -7.94
C VAL A 105 -9.26 12.11 -8.48
N TRP A 106 -8.15 12.81 -8.68
CA TRP A 106 -8.19 14.20 -9.17
C TRP A 106 -8.63 14.31 -10.62
N ASP A 107 -8.25 13.36 -11.48
CA ASP A 107 -8.71 13.32 -12.88
C ASP A 107 -10.24 13.12 -12.96
N TYR A 108 -10.77 12.29 -12.05
CA TYR A 108 -12.21 12.12 -11.89
C TYR A 108 -12.90 13.39 -11.38
N ILE A 109 -12.36 14.03 -10.32
CA ILE A 109 -12.90 15.29 -9.80
C ILE A 109 -12.89 16.38 -10.88
N GLU A 110 -11.82 16.50 -11.67
CA GLU A 110 -11.76 17.46 -12.79
C GLU A 110 -12.93 17.24 -13.75
N THR A 111 -13.14 15.97 -14.13
CA THR A 111 -14.21 15.58 -15.07
C THR A 111 -15.58 15.94 -14.53
N VAL A 112 -15.87 15.60 -13.27
CA VAL A 112 -17.14 15.93 -12.60
C VAL A 112 -17.37 17.44 -12.57
N VAL A 113 -16.37 18.21 -12.12
CA VAL A 113 -16.50 19.68 -12.02
C VAL A 113 -16.75 20.30 -13.39
N ILE A 114 -16.06 19.85 -14.44
CA ILE A 114 -16.27 20.34 -15.81
C ILE A 114 -17.68 20.04 -16.32
N ILE A 115 -18.24 18.86 -16.02
CA ILE A 115 -19.58 18.51 -16.49
C ILE A 115 -20.64 19.35 -15.77
N VAL A 116 -20.57 19.47 -14.44
CA VAL A 116 -21.49 20.32 -13.66
C VAL A 116 -21.40 21.77 -14.15
N LEU A 117 -20.18 22.24 -14.42
CA LEU A 117 -19.96 23.56 -14.99
C LEU A 117 -20.66 23.77 -16.31
N LYS A 118 -20.46 22.86 -17.27
CA LYS A 118 -21.10 22.93 -18.58
C LYS A 118 -22.61 22.86 -18.50
N HIS A 119 -23.15 22.05 -17.58
CA HIS A 119 -24.58 21.93 -17.33
C HIS A 119 -25.20 23.27 -16.91
N HIS A 120 -24.64 23.90 -15.88
CA HIS A 120 -25.19 25.15 -15.30
C HIS A 120 -24.89 26.41 -16.13
N SER A 121 -23.93 26.35 -17.06
CA SER A 121 -23.56 27.49 -17.92
C SER A 121 -23.92 27.29 -19.40
N LYS A 122 -24.80 26.32 -19.72
CA LYS A 122 -25.20 25.97 -21.10
C LYS A 122 -25.67 27.17 -21.93
N GLU A 123 -26.35 28.12 -21.30
CA GLU A 123 -26.90 29.32 -21.94
C GLU A 123 -25.86 30.44 -22.16
N TYR A 124 -24.64 30.27 -21.65
CA TYR A 124 -23.58 31.29 -21.68
C TYR A 124 -22.25 30.73 -22.22
N PRO A 125 -22.12 30.47 -23.54
CA PRO A 125 -20.92 29.84 -24.13
C PRO A 125 -19.61 30.63 -23.92
N GLN A 126 -19.68 31.96 -23.91
CA GLN A 126 -18.49 32.81 -23.65
C GLN A 126 -18.00 32.67 -22.19
N LEU A 127 -18.93 32.41 -21.26
CA LEU A 127 -18.60 32.21 -19.86
C LEU A 127 -18.02 30.81 -19.63
N GLN A 128 -18.53 29.80 -20.36
CA GLN A 128 -18.05 28.41 -20.29
C GLN A 128 -16.55 28.27 -20.53
N SER A 129 -16.01 28.90 -21.58
CA SER A 129 -14.60 28.77 -21.92
C SER A 129 -13.70 29.37 -20.84
N SER A 130 -14.04 30.57 -20.36
CA SER A 130 -13.34 31.26 -19.28
C SER A 130 -13.39 30.46 -17.97
N MET A 131 -14.59 30.00 -17.60
CA MET A 131 -14.82 29.21 -16.39
C MET A 131 -14.12 27.85 -16.43
N THR A 132 -14.18 27.14 -17.56
CA THR A 132 -13.50 25.84 -17.73
C THR A 132 -11.99 26.02 -17.55
N ARG A 133 -11.41 27.06 -18.14
CA ARG A 133 -9.98 27.37 -17.95
C ARG A 133 -9.65 27.68 -16.49
N ALA A 134 -10.48 28.48 -15.82
CA ALA A 134 -10.30 28.81 -14.41
C ALA A 134 -10.37 27.56 -13.51
N VAL A 135 -11.33 26.67 -13.77
CA VAL A 135 -11.47 25.39 -13.07
C VAL A 135 -10.24 24.50 -13.29
N LYS A 136 -9.79 24.33 -14.53
CA LYS A 136 -8.61 23.50 -14.81
C LYS A 136 -7.37 24.00 -14.07
N ASN A 137 -7.10 25.30 -14.13
CA ASN A 137 -5.98 25.90 -13.41
C ASN A 137 -6.11 25.75 -11.88
N LEU A 138 -7.34 25.77 -11.34
CA LEU A 138 -7.58 25.55 -9.92
C LEU A 138 -7.35 24.08 -9.54
N VAL A 139 -7.90 23.16 -10.33
CA VAL A 139 -7.76 21.71 -10.10
C VAL A 139 -6.30 21.31 -10.20
N GLU A 140 -5.55 21.82 -11.18
CA GLU A 140 -4.11 21.58 -11.31
C GLU A 140 -3.35 22.00 -10.04
N LYS A 141 -3.58 23.23 -9.54
CA LYS A 141 -2.97 23.71 -8.28
C LYS A 141 -3.35 22.87 -7.06
N MET A 142 -4.61 22.44 -6.98
CA MET A 142 -5.07 21.62 -5.86
C MET A 142 -4.54 20.19 -5.95
N LYS A 143 -4.40 19.66 -7.17
CA LYS A 143 -3.78 18.37 -7.46
C LYS A 143 -2.31 18.40 -7.05
N GLU A 144 -1.53 19.40 -7.48
CA GLU A 144 -0.13 19.58 -7.04
C GLU A 144 0.00 19.57 -5.52
N LYS A 145 -0.82 20.37 -4.82
CA LYS A 145 -0.81 20.41 -3.36
C LYS A 145 -1.14 19.06 -2.72
N ALA A 146 -2.09 18.31 -3.27
CA ALA A 146 -2.43 16.99 -2.78
C ALA A 146 -1.27 16.00 -2.98
N PHE A 147 -0.59 16.05 -4.13
CA PHE A 147 0.59 15.25 -4.41
C PHE A 147 1.75 15.57 -3.45
N ASP A 148 1.98 16.84 -3.15
CA ASP A 148 2.98 17.27 -2.16
C ASP A 148 2.68 16.67 -0.77
N GLN A 149 1.42 16.74 -0.34
CA GLN A 149 0.99 16.16 0.95
C GLN A 149 1.15 14.64 0.99
N VAL A 150 0.75 13.93 -0.06
CA VAL A 150 0.94 12.47 -0.13
C VAL A 150 2.42 12.10 -0.15
N THR A 151 3.23 12.87 -0.86
CA THR A 151 4.69 12.69 -0.89
C THR A 151 5.30 12.91 0.50
N GLU A 152 4.81 13.90 1.24
CA GLU A 152 5.22 14.14 2.64
C GLU A 152 4.83 12.97 3.55
N MET A 153 3.60 12.47 3.45
CA MET A 153 3.15 11.28 4.21
C MET A 153 4.06 10.07 3.94
N ILE A 154 4.37 9.78 2.67
CA ILE A 154 5.29 8.70 2.30
C ILE A 154 6.69 8.91 2.90
N LYS A 155 7.19 10.15 2.91
CA LYS A 155 8.49 10.47 3.53
C LYS A 155 8.48 10.22 5.04
N MET A 156 7.39 10.59 5.71
CA MET A 156 7.23 10.37 7.15
C MET A 156 7.21 8.86 7.49
N GLU A 157 6.51 8.05 6.70
CA GLU A 157 6.51 6.59 6.84
C GLU A 157 7.91 5.97 6.67
N LYS A 158 8.77 6.53 5.80
CA LYS A 158 10.16 6.04 5.62
C LYS A 158 11.10 6.37 6.79
N VAL A 159 10.70 7.28 7.67
CA VAL A 159 11.51 7.71 8.82
C VAL A 159 11.03 7.06 10.11
N THR A 160 9.72 6.80 10.22
CA THR A 160 9.10 6.18 11.38
C THR A 160 9.30 4.66 11.37
N ASP A 161 9.86 4.12 12.46
CA ASP A 161 10.10 2.68 12.67
C ASP A 161 9.31 2.15 13.88
N TYR A 162 8.10 2.69 14.08
CA TYR A 162 7.27 2.43 15.25
C TYR A 162 5.81 2.23 14.89
N THR A 163 5.15 1.27 15.56
CA THR A 163 3.70 1.06 15.48
C THR A 163 3.14 0.67 16.85
N CYS A 164 1.93 1.15 17.16
CA CYS A 164 1.09 0.72 18.29
C CYS A 164 -0.18 0.01 17.81
N ASP A 165 -0.24 -0.35 16.53
CA ASP A 165 -1.46 -0.86 15.93
C ASP A 165 -1.80 -2.24 16.50
N GLU A 166 -2.99 -2.37 17.10
CA GLU A 166 -3.41 -3.59 17.78
C GLU A 166 -3.57 -4.76 16.80
N GLU A 167 -4.06 -4.49 15.58
CA GLU A 167 -4.21 -5.49 14.52
C GLU A 167 -2.85 -6.01 14.06
N TYR A 168 -1.87 -5.12 13.86
CA TYR A 168 -0.48 -5.50 13.59
C TYR A 168 0.09 -6.38 14.70
N MET A 169 -0.10 -6.01 15.96
CA MET A 169 0.42 -6.80 17.10
C MET A 169 -0.23 -8.19 17.18
N GLU A 170 -1.51 -8.31 16.81
CA GLU A 170 -2.19 -9.60 16.72
C GLU A 170 -1.60 -10.47 15.58
N VAL A 171 -1.41 -9.91 14.39
CA VAL A 171 -0.82 -10.62 13.24
C VAL A 171 0.62 -11.05 13.54
N TRP A 172 1.42 -10.15 14.13
CA TRP A 172 2.78 -10.46 14.56
C TRP A 172 2.81 -11.57 15.62
N GLY A 173 1.88 -11.53 16.59
CA GLY A 173 1.76 -12.58 17.60
C GLY A 173 1.46 -13.95 17.01
N LYS A 174 0.57 -14.02 16.00
CA LYS A 174 0.28 -15.26 15.26
C LYS A 174 1.51 -15.75 14.48
N LEU A 175 2.23 -14.84 13.83
CA LEU A 175 3.47 -15.17 13.12
C LEU A 175 4.53 -15.76 14.08
N MET A 176 4.77 -15.11 15.22
CA MET A 176 5.77 -15.56 16.18
C MET A 176 5.40 -16.87 16.86
N ALA A 177 4.12 -17.24 16.93
CA ALA A 177 3.71 -18.57 17.37
C ALA A 177 4.23 -19.70 16.46
N SER A 178 4.43 -19.42 15.16
CA SER A 178 4.99 -20.37 14.18
C SER A 178 6.53 -20.41 14.16
N GLN A 179 7.21 -19.52 14.90
CA GLN A 179 8.68 -19.42 14.89
C GLN A 179 9.35 -20.71 15.35
N ASN A 180 8.85 -21.35 16.41
CA ASN A 180 9.43 -22.60 16.93
C ASN A 180 9.39 -23.73 15.90
N GLU A 181 8.30 -23.82 15.13
CA GLU A 181 8.15 -24.81 14.06
C GLU A 181 9.13 -24.52 12.92
N PHE A 182 9.26 -23.26 12.51
CA PHE A 182 10.25 -22.84 11.51
C PHE A 182 11.69 -23.17 11.93
N THR A 183 12.10 -22.80 13.15
CA THR A 183 13.45 -23.06 13.67
C THR A 183 13.72 -24.56 13.78
N TRP A 184 12.73 -25.37 14.19
CA TRP A 184 12.86 -26.82 14.23
C TRP A 184 13.06 -27.42 12.83
N VAL A 185 12.18 -27.08 11.86
CA VAL A 185 12.25 -27.58 10.48
C VAL A 185 13.58 -27.21 9.81
N THR A 186 14.01 -25.95 9.94
CA THR A 186 15.23 -25.47 9.27
C THR A 186 16.52 -26.02 9.90
N ASN A 187 16.52 -26.31 11.20
CA ASN A 187 17.65 -26.96 11.88
C ASN A 187 17.73 -28.46 11.56
N ASP A 188 16.60 -29.18 11.54
CA ASP A 188 16.56 -30.60 11.18
C ASP A 188 17.05 -30.83 9.73
N LEU A 189 16.61 -29.97 8.80
CA LEU A 189 17.09 -29.96 7.42
C LEU A 189 18.62 -29.73 7.30
N ALA A 190 19.19 -28.87 8.16
CA ALA A 190 20.62 -28.56 8.14
C ALA A 190 21.49 -29.68 8.70
N ILE A 191 20.99 -30.46 9.67
CA ILE A 191 21.71 -31.58 10.29
C ILE A 191 21.69 -32.82 9.40
N THR A 192 20.57 -33.09 8.72
CA THR A 192 20.35 -34.39 8.08
C THR A 192 20.92 -34.49 6.67
N GLY A 193 21.03 -33.38 5.92
CA GLY A 193 21.56 -33.34 4.53
C GLY A 193 20.78 -34.16 3.49
N VAL A 194 19.92 -35.08 3.93
CA VAL A 194 19.02 -35.96 3.18
C VAL A 194 17.81 -36.26 4.06
N MET A 195 16.62 -36.22 3.46
CA MET A 195 15.34 -36.71 4.01
C MET A 195 15.53 -38.01 4.81
N LYS A 196 15.48 -37.95 6.13
CA LYS A 196 15.12 -39.10 6.96
C LYS A 196 13.66 -38.95 7.35
N TYR A 197 12.88 -39.98 7.01
CA TYR A 197 11.43 -39.97 7.04
C TYR A 197 10.81 -39.66 8.41
N PRO A 198 9.58 -39.10 8.43
CA PRO A 198 8.81 -38.74 7.24
C PRO A 198 9.14 -37.32 6.76
N ALA A 199 9.44 -37.25 5.46
CA ALA A 199 9.57 -36.07 4.61
C ALA A 199 9.45 -34.71 5.32
N VAL A 200 10.58 -34.12 5.71
CA VAL A 200 10.59 -32.71 6.08
C VAL A 200 10.19 -31.92 4.84
N PRO A 201 9.07 -31.17 4.88
CA PRO A 201 8.55 -30.56 3.68
C PRO A 201 9.48 -29.42 3.25
N SER A 202 9.89 -29.41 1.98
CA SER A 202 10.60 -28.27 1.38
C SER A 202 9.79 -26.97 1.51
N ASN A 203 8.48 -27.13 1.67
CA ASN A 203 7.50 -26.07 1.75
C ASN A 203 6.86 -26.04 3.14
N LEU A 204 7.00 -24.93 3.86
CA LEU A 204 6.36 -24.72 5.16
C LEU A 204 5.15 -23.80 4.99
N LYS A 205 4.04 -24.10 5.66
CA LYS A 205 2.90 -23.18 5.72
C LYS A 205 3.08 -22.27 6.92
N ILE A 206 3.43 -21.01 6.68
CA ILE A 206 3.58 -19.98 7.71
C ILE A 206 2.34 -19.09 7.67
N GLU A 207 1.72 -18.86 8.83
CA GLU A 207 0.58 -17.95 8.93
C GLU A 207 1.01 -16.52 8.54
N GLY A 208 0.25 -15.88 7.65
CA GLY A 208 0.59 -14.57 7.08
C GLY A 208 1.42 -14.62 5.78
N PHE A 209 2.22 -15.67 5.55
CA PHE A 209 3.05 -15.82 4.34
C PHE A 209 2.57 -16.93 3.39
N GLY A 210 1.68 -17.81 3.86
CA GLY A 210 1.22 -18.95 3.07
C GLY A 210 2.27 -20.06 3.00
N THR A 211 2.35 -20.75 1.86
CA THR A 211 3.29 -21.84 1.66
C THR A 211 4.61 -21.31 1.07
N VAL A 212 5.69 -21.41 1.83
CA VAL A 212 7.03 -20.87 1.48
C VAL A 212 8.05 -21.98 1.34
N GLU A 213 8.95 -21.89 0.36
CA GLU A 213 10.09 -22.81 0.25
C GLU A 213 11.17 -22.41 1.27
N VAL A 214 11.72 -23.38 2.01
CA VAL A 214 12.75 -23.13 3.06
C VAL A 214 14.07 -23.86 2.80
N LYS A 215 14.17 -24.60 1.70
CA LYS A 215 15.33 -25.46 1.41
C LYS A 215 16.61 -24.65 1.19
N HIS A 216 16.52 -23.49 0.54
CA HIS A 216 17.69 -22.62 0.30
C HIS A 216 18.26 -22.03 1.60
N LEU A 217 17.46 -21.96 2.66
CA LEU A 217 17.88 -21.42 3.95
C LEU A 217 18.87 -22.34 4.68
N ILE A 218 19.03 -23.60 4.28
CA ILE A 218 19.97 -24.54 4.90
C ILE A 218 21.43 -24.05 4.85
N ASN A 219 21.76 -23.24 3.84
CA ASN A 219 23.12 -22.73 3.65
C ASN A 219 23.50 -21.62 4.65
N TYR A 220 22.55 -21.13 5.45
CA TYR A 220 22.76 -20.02 6.38
C TYR A 220 22.76 -20.50 7.84
N PRO A 221 23.57 -19.88 8.73
CA PRO A 221 23.56 -20.17 10.15
C PRO A 221 22.18 -19.98 10.80
N SER A 222 21.82 -20.83 11.77
CA SER A 222 20.54 -20.75 12.49
C SER A 222 20.28 -19.35 13.07
N SER A 223 21.30 -18.72 13.65
CA SER A 223 21.22 -17.38 14.21
C SER A 223 20.79 -16.31 13.21
N ILE A 224 21.17 -16.44 11.93
CA ILE A 224 20.81 -15.48 10.89
C ILE A 224 19.40 -15.76 10.37
N ARG A 225 19.02 -17.03 10.25
CA ARG A 225 17.67 -17.44 9.81
C ARG A 225 16.60 -17.02 10.79
N ASP A 226 16.83 -17.27 12.08
CA ASP A 226 15.88 -16.95 13.14
C ASP A 226 15.67 -15.43 13.26
N GLN A 227 16.71 -14.63 12.98
CA GLN A 227 16.62 -13.17 12.96
C GLN A 227 15.99 -12.61 11.69
N ALA A 228 16.21 -13.24 10.54
CA ALA A 228 15.59 -12.81 9.28
C ALA A 228 14.06 -12.97 9.30
N LEU A 229 13.54 -13.92 10.09
CA LEU A 229 12.11 -14.12 10.27
C LEU A 229 11.43 -13.06 11.16
N ILE A 230 12.20 -12.31 11.96
CA ILE A 230 11.72 -11.25 12.87
C ILE A 230 11.48 -9.95 12.09
#